data_AF-Q5TL01-F1
#
_entry.id   AF-Q5TL01-F1
#
_cell.length_a   1.000
_cell.length_b   1.000
_cell.length_c   1.000
_cell.angle_alpha   90.00
_cell.angle_beta   90.00
_cell.angle_gamma   90.00
#
_symmetry.space_group_name_H-M   'P 1'
#
loop_
_entity.id
_entity.type
_entity.pdbx_description
1 polymer ?
#
loop_
_entity_poly.entity_id
_entity_poly.type
_entity_poly.pdbx_seq_one_letter_code
_entity_poly.pdbx_strand_id
1 'polypeptide(L)'
;RGMGAHRFDHCALNGVDISASAKIFVDALDFAVTEELVDEGSGTRLGIFLSCSNKAHDVAFLGYPEDGKIHHTSFNLESWHDVGHAADIIGRYDISLDIGPTRHGITRGQTIYFFDPSGNRNEVFAG
;
A
#
# COMPACT_ATOMS: atom_id res chain seq x y z
N ARG A 1 15.43 16.26 1.27
CA ARG A 1 16.50 15.67 0.42
C ARG A 1 16.07 14.24 0.07
N GLY A 2 16.41 13.73 -1.12
CA GLY A 2 15.82 12.48 -1.61
C GLY A 2 14.31 12.65 -1.87
N MET A 3 13.56 11.55 -1.82
CA MET A 3 12.11 11.55 -2.09
C MET A 3 11.27 12.26 -1.01
N GLY A 4 11.87 12.70 0.10
CA GLY A 4 11.17 13.55 1.08
C GLY A 4 10.20 12.84 2.03
N ALA A 5 10.36 11.52 2.23
CA ALA A 5 9.53 10.76 3.17
C ALA A 5 9.51 11.36 4.59
N HIS A 6 8.31 11.62 5.12
CA HIS A 6 8.13 12.17 6.47
C HIS A 6 8.02 11.09 7.54
N ARG A 7 7.27 10.03 7.24
CA ARG A 7 7.03 8.90 8.15
C ARG A 7 6.68 7.64 7.38
N PHE A 8 6.81 6.50 8.05
CA PHE A 8 6.12 5.29 7.60
C PHE A 8 4.61 5.55 7.56
N ASP A 9 3.97 5.11 6.49
CA ASP A 9 2.53 5.26 6.32
C ASP A 9 1.80 3.95 6.57
N HIS A 10 2.04 2.93 5.76
CA HIS A 10 1.35 1.65 5.86
C HIS A 10 2.18 0.53 5.24
N CYS A 11 1.71 -0.71 5.44
CA CYS A 11 2.19 -1.86 4.69
C CYS A 11 1.03 -2.64 4.07
N ALA A 12 1.31 -3.28 2.95
CA ALA A 12 0.42 -4.26 2.35
C ALA A 12 1.08 -5.64 2.43
N LEU A 13 0.30 -6.64 2.83
CA LEU A 13 0.72 -8.02 3.02
C LEU A 13 -0.09 -8.92 2.10
N ASN A 14 0.56 -9.93 1.57
CA ASN A 14 -0.02 -10.91 0.66
C ASN A 14 -0.27 -12.23 1.40
N GLY A 15 -1.40 -12.87 1.12
CA GLY A 15 -1.70 -14.20 1.65
C GLY A 15 -2.91 -14.86 1.02
N VAL A 16 -3.11 -16.13 1.37
CA VAL A 16 -4.19 -16.98 0.83
C VAL A 16 -5.51 -16.66 1.53
N ASP A 17 -5.54 -16.69 2.86
CA ASP A 17 -6.73 -16.35 3.66
C ASP A 17 -6.61 -14.95 4.29
N ILE A 18 -6.84 -13.94 3.46
CA ILE A 18 -6.80 -12.54 3.90
C ILE A 18 -7.95 -12.21 4.86
N SER A 19 -9.07 -12.95 4.82
CA SER A 19 -10.21 -12.71 5.70
C SER A 19 -9.91 -13.15 7.13
N ALA A 20 -9.28 -14.31 7.31
CA ALA A 20 -8.79 -14.76 8.62
C ALA A 20 -7.73 -13.80 9.18
N SER A 21 -6.82 -13.32 8.33
CA SER A 21 -5.81 -12.33 8.72
C SER A 21 -6.45 -11.03 9.20
N ALA A 22 -7.38 -10.47 8.42
CA ALA A 22 -8.13 -9.26 8.80
C ALA A 22 -8.94 -9.45 10.09
N LYS A 23 -9.53 -10.62 10.30
CA LYS A 23 -10.30 -10.93 11.52
C LYS A 23 -9.46 -10.81 12.79
N ILE A 24 -8.19 -11.20 12.77
CA ILE A 24 -7.29 -11.04 13.92
C ILE A 24 -7.12 -9.56 14.25
N PHE A 25 -6.92 -8.71 13.24
CA PHE A 25 -6.75 -7.27 13.43
C PHE A 25 -8.01 -6.61 13.97
N VAL A 26 -9.18 -7.02 13.49
CA VAL A 26 -10.46 -6.50 13.98
C VAL A 26 -10.72 -6.95 15.42
N ASP A 27 -10.65 -8.26 15.68
CA ASP A 27 -11.10 -8.82 16.96
C ASP A 27 -10.10 -8.62 18.10
N ALA A 28 -8.80 -8.61 17.81
CA ALA A 28 -7.76 -8.60 18.83
C ALA A 28 -7.03 -7.25 18.93
N LEU A 29 -7.05 -6.44 17.88
CA LEU A 29 -6.30 -5.17 17.80
C LEU A 29 -7.20 -3.95 17.58
N ASP A 30 -8.53 -4.13 17.57
CA ASP A 30 -9.53 -3.07 17.39
C ASP A 30 -9.39 -2.24 16.10
N PHE A 31 -8.88 -2.85 15.03
CA PHE A 31 -8.88 -2.22 13.70
C PHE A 31 -10.30 -2.22 13.10
N ALA A 32 -10.59 -1.21 12.28
CA ALA A 32 -11.79 -1.16 11.46
C ALA A 32 -11.44 -1.42 9.99
N VAL A 33 -12.28 -2.18 9.29
CA VAL A 33 -12.22 -2.30 7.83
C VAL A 33 -12.75 -0.99 7.22
N THR A 34 -11.95 -0.34 6.39
CA THR A 34 -12.29 0.95 5.76
C THR A 34 -12.79 0.76 4.34
N GLU A 35 -12.12 -0.05 3.54
CA GLU A 35 -12.48 -0.39 2.17
C GLU A 35 -12.15 -1.86 1.86
N GLU A 36 -12.89 -2.47 0.92
CA GLU A 36 -12.66 -3.85 0.46
C GLU A 36 -12.77 -3.93 -1.07
N LEU A 37 -11.95 -4.78 -1.67
CA LEU A 37 -12.09 -5.21 -3.06
C LEU A 37 -12.69 -6.62 -3.04
N VAL A 38 -13.87 -6.78 -3.64
CA VAL A 38 -14.60 -8.04 -3.69
C VAL A 38 -14.89 -8.39 -5.15
N ASP A 39 -14.60 -9.63 -5.53
CA ASP A 39 -15.02 -10.17 -6.81
C ASP A 39 -16.55 -10.32 -6.85
N GLU A 40 -17.20 -9.68 -7.81
CA GLU A 40 -18.67 -9.63 -7.89
C GLU A 40 -19.28 -11.01 -8.16
N GLY A 41 -18.60 -11.86 -8.93
CA GLY A 41 -19.12 -13.17 -9.32
C GLY A 41 -19.04 -14.22 -8.21
N SER A 42 -17.90 -14.30 -7.53
CA SER A 42 -17.63 -15.30 -6.49
C SER A 42 -17.89 -14.80 -5.07
N GLY A 43 -17.97 -13.49 -4.86
CA GLY A 43 -18.00 -12.87 -3.54
C GLY A 43 -16.66 -12.96 -2.79
N THR A 44 -15.59 -13.39 -3.46
CA THR A 44 -14.27 -13.54 -2.85
C THR A 44 -13.66 -12.17 -2.60
N ARG A 45 -13.18 -11.93 -1.37
CA ARG A 45 -12.39 -10.74 -1.05
C ARG A 45 -10.99 -10.88 -1.67
N LEU A 46 -10.61 -9.90 -2.48
CA LEU A 46 -9.31 -9.80 -3.13
C LEU A 46 -8.39 -8.78 -2.44
N GLY A 47 -8.97 -7.86 -1.67
CA GLY A 47 -8.23 -6.89 -0.88
C GLY A 47 -9.04 -6.38 0.29
N ILE A 48 -8.42 -6.24 1.46
CA ILE A 48 -9.04 -5.70 2.68
C ILE A 48 -8.12 -4.64 3.25
N PHE A 49 -8.64 -3.42 3.43
CA PHE A 49 -7.90 -2.28 3.95
C PHE A 49 -8.40 -1.98 5.35
N LEU A 50 -7.48 -1.91 6.32
CA LEU A 50 -7.81 -1.72 7.73
C LEU A 50 -7.07 -0.54 8.33
N SER A 51 -7.74 0.17 9.23
CA SER A 51 -7.20 1.33 9.95
C SER A 51 -7.48 1.19 11.45
N CYS A 52 -6.52 1.61 12.27
CA CYS A 52 -6.72 1.84 13.71
C CYS A 52 -6.69 3.33 14.05
N SER A 53 -6.77 4.18 13.02
CA SER A 53 -6.63 5.63 13.10
C SER A 53 -7.61 6.33 12.15
N ASN A 54 -7.36 7.61 11.84
CA ASN A 54 -8.14 8.36 10.85
C ASN A 54 -7.57 8.24 9.41
N LYS A 55 -6.55 7.40 9.21
CA LYS A 55 -5.96 7.12 7.90
C LYS A 55 -6.88 6.23 7.07
N ALA A 56 -6.73 6.30 5.73
CA ALA A 56 -7.41 5.39 4.82
C ALA A 56 -7.15 3.92 5.18
N HIS A 57 -5.90 3.59 5.50
CA HIS A 57 -5.49 2.32 6.10
C HIS A 57 -4.11 2.44 6.78
N ASP A 58 -3.89 1.57 7.76
CA ASP A 58 -2.61 1.34 8.42
C ASP A 58 -1.99 0.00 7.96
N VAL A 59 -2.83 -0.97 7.59
CA VAL A 59 -2.43 -2.25 7.00
C VAL A 59 -3.43 -2.66 5.93
N ALA A 60 -2.95 -3.31 4.87
CA ALA A 60 -3.79 -3.94 3.86
C ALA A 60 -3.42 -5.42 3.69
N PHE A 61 -4.42 -6.27 3.47
CA PHE A 61 -4.24 -7.66 3.06
C PHE A 61 -4.74 -7.85 1.64
N LEU A 62 -3.88 -8.36 0.76
CA LEU A 62 -4.16 -8.59 -0.65
C LEU A 62 -4.08 -10.08 -0.96
N GLY A 63 -5.06 -10.58 -1.71
CA GLY A 63 -5.14 -11.99 -2.06
C GLY A 63 -3.93 -12.41 -2.90
N TYR A 64 -3.26 -13.49 -2.52
CA TYR A 64 -2.12 -14.04 -3.22
C TYR A 64 -2.07 -15.58 -3.09
N PRO A 65 -1.53 -16.32 -4.07
CA PRO A 65 -1.46 -17.79 -3.99
C PRO A 65 -0.56 -18.36 -2.89
N GLU A 66 0.29 -17.53 -2.26
CA GLU A 66 1.23 -17.92 -1.21
C GLU A 66 1.12 -17.01 0.02
N ASP A 67 1.31 -17.58 1.20
CA ASP A 67 1.35 -16.81 2.46
C ASP A 67 2.72 -16.17 2.71
N GLY A 68 2.74 -15.20 3.64
CA GLY A 68 3.96 -14.69 4.25
C GLY A 68 4.79 -13.79 3.35
N LYS A 69 4.16 -13.10 2.38
CA LYS A 69 4.84 -12.15 1.49
C LYS A 69 4.50 -10.71 1.87
N ILE A 70 5.48 -9.83 1.78
CA ILE A 70 5.27 -8.38 1.87
C ILE A 70 4.98 -7.88 0.45
N HIS A 71 3.83 -7.26 0.24
CA HIS A 71 3.49 -6.68 -1.05
C HIS A 71 4.21 -5.35 -1.25
N HIS A 72 4.14 -4.44 -0.27
CA HIS A 72 4.97 -3.22 -0.23
C HIS A 72 5.01 -2.59 1.16
N THR A 73 5.97 -1.69 1.37
CA THR A 73 5.99 -0.71 2.46
C THR A 73 5.84 0.70 1.90
N SER A 74 5.01 1.53 2.52
CA SER A 74 4.66 2.86 2.05
C SER A 74 5.13 3.96 3.00
N PHE A 75 5.57 5.08 2.42
CA PHE A 75 6.07 6.24 3.14
C PHE A 75 5.33 7.52 2.72
N ASN A 76 4.89 8.28 3.71
CA ASN A 76 4.05 9.46 3.48
C ASN A 76 4.88 10.67 3.00
N LEU A 77 4.34 11.33 1.99
CA LEU A 77 4.72 12.63 1.42
C LEU A 77 3.59 13.64 1.63
N GLU A 78 3.92 14.92 1.48
CA GLU A 78 2.97 16.01 1.73
C GLU A 78 1.98 16.23 0.58
N SER A 79 2.38 16.00 -0.67
CA SER A 79 1.55 16.36 -1.82
C SER A 79 1.80 15.54 -3.10
N TRP A 80 0.90 15.70 -4.08
CA TRP A 80 1.08 15.17 -5.44
C TRP A 80 2.36 15.65 -6.10
N HIS A 81 2.74 16.90 -5.85
CA HIS A 81 3.97 17.46 -6.37
C HIS A 81 5.19 16.70 -5.84
N ASP A 82 5.17 16.29 -4.57
CA ASP A 82 6.26 15.51 -3.97
C ASP A 82 6.33 14.08 -4.53
N VAL A 83 5.18 13.48 -4.85
CA VAL A 83 5.15 12.21 -5.61
C VAL A 83 5.77 12.38 -7.00
N GLY A 84 5.48 13.50 -7.68
CA GLY A 84 6.12 13.86 -8.96
C GLY A 84 7.63 14.05 -8.81
N HIS A 85 8.07 14.72 -7.75
CA HIS A 85 9.51 14.86 -7.44
C HIS A 85 10.19 13.51 -7.20
N ALA A 86 9.49 12.56 -6.54
CA ALA A 86 10.00 11.21 -6.39
C ALA A 86 10.17 10.49 -7.74
N ALA A 87 9.26 10.70 -8.69
CA ALA A 87 9.39 10.17 -10.05
C ALA A 87 10.61 10.74 -10.79
N ASP A 88 10.88 12.04 -10.66
CA ASP A 88 12.08 12.67 -11.23
C ASP A 88 13.37 12.04 -10.67
N ILE A 89 13.39 11.75 -9.37
CA ILE A 89 14.52 11.07 -8.72
C ILE A 89 14.67 9.64 -9.24
N ILE A 90 13.56 8.89 -9.34
CA ILE A 90 13.56 7.52 -9.88
C ILE A 90 14.17 7.51 -11.28
N GLY A 91 13.70 8.38 -12.17
CA GLY A 91 14.23 8.49 -13.53
C GLY A 91 15.69 8.95 -13.58
N ARG A 92 16.08 9.92 -12.74
CA ARG A 92 17.45 10.45 -12.70
C ARG A 92 18.49 9.41 -12.30
N TYR A 93 18.14 8.51 -11.39
CA TYR A 93 19.06 7.52 -10.82
C TYR A 93 18.83 6.09 -11.34
N ASP A 94 17.98 5.93 -12.36
CA ASP A 94 17.63 4.63 -12.94
C ASP A 94 17.16 3.61 -11.87
N ILE A 95 16.34 4.10 -10.94
CA ILE A 95 15.70 3.24 -9.93
C ILE A 95 14.62 2.41 -10.64
N SER A 96 14.54 1.12 -10.32
CA SER A 96 13.57 0.22 -10.95
C SER A 96 12.14 0.66 -10.60
N LEU A 97 11.44 1.19 -11.60
CA LEU A 97 10.04 1.60 -11.50
C LEU A 97 9.13 0.38 -11.67
N ASP A 98 8.09 0.30 -10.85
CA ASP A 98 7.01 -0.67 -11.04
C ASP A 98 5.82 -0.02 -11.76
N ILE A 99 5.19 0.98 -11.11
CA ILE A 99 4.04 1.68 -11.66
C ILE A 99 3.91 3.09 -11.08
N GLY A 100 3.44 4.02 -11.92
CA GLY A 100 3.08 5.38 -11.54
C GLY A 100 4.03 6.46 -12.07
N PRO A 101 3.82 7.74 -11.67
CA PRO A 101 2.85 8.19 -10.67
C PRO A 101 1.38 7.94 -11.07
N THR A 102 0.52 7.62 -10.11
CA THR A 102 -0.92 7.45 -10.33
C THR A 102 -1.73 7.79 -9.07
N ARG A 103 -3.06 7.71 -9.16
CA ARG A 103 -3.98 7.83 -8.04
C ARG A 103 -4.85 6.58 -7.94
N HIS A 104 -4.94 6.02 -6.75
CA HIS A 104 -5.81 4.87 -6.48
C HIS A 104 -7.28 5.27 -6.47
N GLY A 105 -8.14 4.36 -6.94
CA GLY A 105 -9.59 4.47 -6.72
C GLY A 105 -9.95 4.15 -5.27
N ILE A 106 -9.52 2.99 -4.79
CA ILE A 106 -9.59 2.58 -3.38
C ILE A 106 -8.60 3.42 -2.57
N THR A 107 -8.95 3.90 -1.38
CA THR A 107 -8.11 4.76 -0.50
C THR A 107 -7.85 6.18 -1.02
N ARG A 108 -8.05 6.44 -2.32
CA ARG A 108 -7.90 7.75 -3.00
C ARG A 108 -6.50 8.36 -2.96
N GLY A 109 -5.52 7.59 -2.50
CA GLY A 109 -4.14 8.00 -2.38
C GLY A 109 -3.42 8.21 -3.70
N GLN A 110 -2.49 9.15 -3.70
CA GLN A 110 -1.59 9.45 -4.79
C GLN A 110 -0.25 8.76 -4.56
N THR A 111 0.30 8.11 -5.57
CA THR A 111 1.36 7.12 -5.34
C THR A 111 2.31 6.94 -6.52
N ILE A 112 3.49 6.42 -6.22
CA ILE A 112 4.40 5.78 -7.17
C ILE A 112 5.07 4.59 -6.49
N TYR A 113 5.17 3.47 -7.21
CA TYR A 113 5.80 2.24 -6.74
C TYR A 113 7.11 1.97 -7.45
N PHE A 114 8.11 1.53 -6.70
CA PHE A 114 9.45 1.23 -7.20
C PHE A 114 10.09 0.11 -6.38
N PHE A 115 11.16 -0.48 -6.89
CA PHE A 115 11.92 -1.51 -6.17
C PHE A 115 13.21 -0.93 -5.61
N ASP A 116 13.53 -1.32 -4.37
CA ASP A 116 14.85 -1.07 -3.80
C ASP A 116 15.90 -2.06 -4.37
N PRO A 117 17.21 -1.86 -4.10
CA PRO A 117 18.25 -2.76 -4.59
C PRO A 117 18.17 -4.21 -4.08
N SER A 118 17.39 -4.47 -3.03
CA SER A 118 17.14 -5.83 -2.51
C SER A 118 15.91 -6.48 -3.16
N GLY A 119 15.22 -5.75 -4.05
CA GLY A 119 14.02 -6.22 -4.74
C GLY A 119 12.73 -6.03 -3.95
N ASN A 120 12.73 -5.34 -2.80
CA ASN A 120 11.47 -5.06 -2.12
C ASN A 120 10.74 -3.92 -2.84
N ARG A 121 9.43 -4.10 -2.99
CA ARG A 121 8.56 -3.06 -3.52
C ARG A 121 8.30 -2.01 -2.44
N ASN A 122 8.52 -0.76 -2.80
CA ASN A 122 8.32 0.40 -1.97
C ASN A 122 7.30 1.33 -2.62
N GLU A 123 6.64 2.11 -1.78
CA GLU A 123 5.69 3.13 -2.17
C GLU A 123 6.07 4.45 -1.51
N VAL A 124 5.97 5.54 -2.26
CA VAL A 124 5.80 6.87 -1.65
C VAL A 124 4.43 7.41 -2.01
N PHE A 125 3.75 7.98 -1.02
CA PHE A 125 2.32 8.20 -1.03
C PHE A 125 1.94 9.57 -0.48
N ALA A 126 0.98 10.25 -1.09
CA ALA A 126 0.34 11.45 -0.54
C ALA A 126 -1.19 11.32 -0.60
N GLY A 127 -1.89 11.75 0.46
CA GLY A 127 -3.36 11.73 0.51
C GLY A 127 -3.92 11.39 1.87
#